data_AF-A0A934YE42-F1
#
_entry.id   AF-A0A934YE42-F1
#
_cell.length_a   1.000
_cell.length_b   1.000
_cell.length_c   1.000
_cell.angle_alpha   90.00
_cell.angle_beta   90.00
_cell.angle_gamma   90.00
#
_symmetry.space_group_name_H-M   'P 1'
#
loop_
_entity.id
_entity.type
_entity.pdbx_description
1 polymer ?
#
loop_
_entity_poly.entity_id
_entity_poly.type
_entity_poly.pdbx_seq_one_letter_code
_entity_poly.pdbx_strand_id
1 'polypeptide(L)'
;MVLDEADRMLDMGFTEDLRAILDAVPEGAARTWFSAHVPARGAPPRRLPVERGRRRGHAPRTRTRTSPTWCTSSRTPTARRR
;
A
#
# COMPACT_ATOMS: atom_id res chain seq x y z
N MET A 1 -10.32 -27.90 7.62
CA MET A 1 -9.49 -26.70 7.33
C MET A 1 -10.38 -25.48 7.35
N VAL A 2 -9.93 -24.41 8.01
CA VAL A 2 -10.63 -23.12 8.05
C VAL A 2 -9.75 -22.08 7.36
N LEU A 3 -10.34 -21.30 6.45
CA LEU A 3 -9.66 -20.21 5.76
C LEU A 3 -10.39 -18.91 6.12
N ASP A 4 -9.66 -17.95 6.68
CA ASP A 4 -10.17 -16.61 7.01
C ASP A 4 -9.80 -15.61 5.91
N GLU A 5 -10.64 -14.60 5.70
CA GLU A 5 -10.52 -13.58 4.64
C GLU A 5 -10.13 -14.15 3.25
N ALA A 6 -10.84 -15.20 2.83
CA ALA A 6 -10.57 -15.88 1.57
C ALA A 6 -10.60 -14.93 0.35
N ASP A 7 -11.44 -13.89 0.38
CA ASP A 7 -11.52 -12.85 -0.64
C ASP A 7 -10.23 -12.02 -0.75
N ARG A 8 -9.66 -11.58 0.38
CA ARG A 8 -8.39 -10.84 0.37
C ARG A 8 -7.22 -11.69 -0.12
N MET A 9 -7.19 -12.98 0.22
CA MET A 9 -6.15 -13.88 -0.26
C MET A 9 -6.21 -14.02 -1.79
N LEU A 10 -7.42 -14.10 -2.36
CA LEU A 10 -7.62 -14.09 -3.81
C LEU A 10 -7.21 -12.76 -4.45
N ASP A 11 -7.56 -11.63 -3.84
CA ASP A 11 -7.20 -10.28 -4.34
C ASP A 11 -5.68 -10.02 -4.32
N MET A 12 -4.96 -10.63 -3.37
CA MET A 12 -3.50 -10.57 -3.30
C MET A 12 -2.79 -11.52 -4.29
N GLY A 13 -3.54 -12.39 -4.99
CA GLY A 13 -3.01 -13.31 -5.99
C GLY A 13 -2.59 -14.68 -5.49
N PHE A 14 -2.97 -15.10 -4.27
CA PHE A 14 -2.63 -16.42 -3.70
C PHE A 14 -3.44 -17.59 -4.28
N THR A 15 -4.01 -17.44 -5.48
CA THR A 15 -4.95 -18.43 -6.04
C THR A 15 -4.28 -19.79 -6.29
N GLU A 16 -3.07 -19.78 -6.85
CA GLU A 16 -2.31 -21.01 -7.17
C GLU A 16 -1.82 -21.72 -5.90
N ASP A 17 -1.33 -20.97 -4.91
CA ASP A 17 -0.89 -21.54 -3.64
C ASP A 17 -2.07 -22.13 -2.86
N LEU A 18 -3.23 -21.46 -2.87
CA LEU A 18 -4.45 -21.99 -2.26
C LEU A 18 -4.90 -23.27 -2.95
N ARG A 19 -4.82 -23.36 -4.28
CA ARG A 19 -5.11 -24.59 -5.02
C ARG A 19 -4.19 -25.73 -4.61
N ALA A 20 -2.89 -25.49 -4.53
CA ALA A 20 -1.93 -26.50 -4.11
C ALA A 20 -2.21 -27.01 -2.70
N ILE A 21 -2.56 -26.12 -1.77
CA ILE A 21 -2.95 -26.50 -0.40
C ILE A 21 -4.23 -27.32 -0.43
N LEU A 22 -5.24 -26.92 -1.21
CA LEU A 22 -6.52 -27.61 -1.29
C LEU A 22 -6.43 -28.98 -1.93
N ASP A 23 -5.57 -29.17 -2.93
CA ASP A 23 -5.32 -30.48 -3.57
C ASP A 23 -4.58 -31.43 -2.63
N ALA A 24 -3.78 -30.90 -1.71
CA ALA A 24 -3.12 -31.69 -0.67
C ALA A 24 -4.06 -32.09 0.49
N VAL A 25 -5.28 -31.53 0.55
CA VAL A 25 -6.25 -31.88 1.59
C VAL A 25 -6.92 -33.22 1.25
N PRO A 26 -6.94 -34.20 2.18
CA PRO A 26 -7.56 -35.50 1.96
C PRO A 26 -9.05 -35.41 1.57
N GLU A 27 -9.48 -36.32 0.70
CA GLU A 27 -10.89 -36.48 0.37
C GLU A 27 -11.71 -36.83 1.63
N GLY A 28 -12.81 -36.11 1.86
CA GLY A 28 -13.66 -36.25 3.05
C GLY A 28 -13.36 -35.26 4.19
N ALA A 29 -12.31 -34.46 4.09
CA ALA A 29 -12.06 -33.40 5.06
C ALA A 29 -13.07 -32.25 4.93
N ALA A 30 -13.64 -31.82 6.07
CA ALA A 30 -14.49 -30.63 6.10
C ALA A 30 -13.69 -29.36 5.80
N ARG A 31 -14.17 -28.55 4.85
CA ARG A 31 -13.60 -27.28 4.42
C ARG A 31 -14.64 -26.18 4.59
N THR A 32 -14.32 -25.17 5.40
CA THR A 32 -15.19 -24.03 5.68
C THR A 32 -14.41 -22.76 5.51
N TRP A 33 -14.92 -21.80 4.72
CA TRP A 33 -14.26 -20.52 4.47
C TRP A 33 -15.15 -19.37 4.91
N PHE A 34 -14.54 -18.35 5.50
CA PHE A 34 -15.20 -17.11 5.87
C PHE A 34 -14.70 -15.98 4.94
N SER A 35 -15.63 -15.16 4.46
CA SER A 35 -15.35 -14.01 3.60
C SER A 35 -16.08 -12.80 4.17
N ALA A 36 -15.40 -11.66 4.25
CA ALA A 36 -15.98 -10.43 4.76
C ALA A 36 -17.07 -9.88 3.81
N HIS A 37 -16.96 -10.16 2.51
CA HIS A 37 -17.98 -9.84 1.52
C HIS A 37 -18.30 -11.05 0.64
N VAL A 38 -19.60 -11.30 0.43
CA VAL A 38 -20.08 -12.22 -0.60
C VAL A 38 -20.65 -11.36 -1.74
N PRO A 39 -20.00 -11.28 -2.91
CA PRO A 39 -20.58 -10.58 -4.05
C PRO A 39 -21.82 -11.33 -4.53
N ALA A 40 -22.86 -10.59 -4.92
CA ALA A 40 -24.03 -11.18 -5.56
C ALA A 40 -23.58 -11.98 -6.81
N ARG A 41 -24.09 -13.21 -6.97
CA ARG A 41 -23.75 -14.08 -8.10
C ARG A 41 -23.93 -13.31 -9.42
N GLY A 42 -22.84 -13.16 -10.18
CA GLY A 42 -22.83 -12.45 -11.47
C GLY A 42 -22.48 -10.96 -11.42
N ALA A 43 -22.24 -10.39 -10.24
CA ALA A 43 -21.76 -9.02 -10.13
C ALA A 43 -20.33 -8.90 -10.69
N PRO A 44 -20.04 -7.87 -11.50
CA PRO A 44 -18.69 -7.65 -12.00
C PRO A 44 -17.72 -7.38 -10.84
N PRO A 45 -16.43 -7.79 -10.94
CA PRO A 45 -15.46 -7.53 -9.91
C PRO A 45 -15.37 -6.02 -9.63
N ARG A 46 -15.37 -5.67 -8.34
CA ARG A 46 -15.26 -4.28 -7.89
C ARG A 46 -13.89 -3.74 -8.27
N ARG A 47 -13.82 -2.95 -9.35
CA ARG A 47 -12.57 -2.32 -9.80
C ARG A 47 -12.12 -1.32 -8.74
N LEU A 48 -11.08 -1.66 -7.98
CA LEU A 48 -10.41 -0.70 -7.12
C LEU A 48 -9.73 0.36 -7.99
N PRO A 49 -9.76 1.65 -7.61
CA PRO A 49 -9.04 2.68 -8.34
C PRO A 49 -7.56 2.35 -8.36
N VAL A 50 -7.02 2.01 -9.53
CA VAL A 50 -5.58 1.93 -9.71
C VAL A 50 -5.07 3.37 -9.72
N GLU A 51 -4.45 3.80 -8.63
CA GLU A 51 -3.67 5.04 -8.57
C GLU A 51 -2.56 4.92 -9.60
N ARG A 52 -2.81 5.39 -10.83
CA ARG A 52 -1.77 5.54 -11.85
C ARG A 52 -0.81 6.59 -11.30
N GLY A 53 0.26 6.12 -10.66
CA GLY A 53 1.30 6.96 -10.11
C GLY A 53 1.66 8.04 -11.12
N ARG A 54 1.37 9.30 -10.76
CA ARG A 54 1.83 10.48 -11.51
C ARG A 54 3.32 10.31 -11.68
N ARG A 55 3.77 9.94 -12.88
CA ARG A 55 5.17 10.04 -13.26
C ARG A 55 5.54 11.51 -13.08
N ARG A 56 6.23 11.82 -11.98
CA ARG A 56 6.80 13.15 -11.74
C ARG A 56 7.80 13.38 -12.86
N GLY A 57 7.40 14.11 -13.89
CA GLY A 57 8.30 14.54 -14.94
C GLY A 57 9.50 15.24 -14.30
N HIS A 58 10.69 14.74 -14.56
CA HIS A 58 11.93 15.40 -14.16
C HIS A 58 12.19 16.49 -15.20
N ALA A 59 11.86 17.74 -14.87
CA ALA A 59 12.24 18.91 -15.65
C ALA A 59 13.62 19.42 -15.18
N PRO A 60 14.45 19.97 -16.09
CA PRO A 60 15.88 20.14 -15.88
C PRO A 60 16.16 21.20 -14.82
N ARG A 61 17.10 20.89 -13.92
CA ARG A 61 17.62 21.83 -12.93
C ARG A 61 18.32 22.99 -13.63
N THR A 62 17.61 24.11 -13.81
CA THR A 62 18.26 25.38 -14.12
C THR A 62 19.06 25.80 -12.89
N ARG A 63 20.38 25.77 -13.04
CA ARG A 63 21.33 26.16 -12.02
C ARG A 63 21.31 27.69 -11.93
N THR A 64 20.38 28.25 -11.16
CA THR A 64 20.48 29.65 -10.74
C THR A 64 21.65 29.77 -9.78
N ARG A 65 22.72 30.38 -10.28
CA ARG A 65 23.86 30.83 -9.50
C ARG A 65 23.39 31.99 -8.63
N THR A 66 22.85 31.70 -7.45
CA THR A 66 22.71 32.69 -6.38
C THR A 66 23.89 32.53 -5.42
N SER A 67 24.61 33.65 -5.31
CA SER A 67 25.85 33.85 -4.57
C SER A 67 25.70 33.55 -3.08
N PRO A 68 26.73 33.00 -2.39
CA PRO A 68 26.68 32.74 -0.97
C PRO A 68 27.04 34.01 -0.21
N THR A 69 26.07 34.84 0.16
CA THR A 69 26.27 35.76 1.28
C THR A 69 25.88 35.01 2.55
N TRP A 70 26.85 34.27 3.09
CA TRP A 70 26.87 33.94 4.51
C TRP A 70 26.97 35.26 5.28
N CYS A 71 25.82 35.86 5.61
CA CYS A 71 25.80 36.97 6.55
C CYS A 71 25.82 36.38 7.95
N THR A 72 27.05 36.18 8.43
CA THR A 72 27.40 35.93 9.82
C THR A 72 27.09 37.15 10.67
N SER A 73 26.20 37.00 11.64
CA SER A 73 26.17 37.83 12.85
C SER A 73 25.50 37.01 13.96
N SER A 74 26.23 36.15 14.68
CA SER A 74 27.08 36.45 15.85
C SER A 74 26.33 37.04 17.06
N ARG A 75 26.24 36.20 18.12
CA ARG A 75 26.23 36.50 19.57
C ARG A 75 25.02 37.26 20.14
N THR A 76 24.10 36.59 20.87
CA THR A 76 24.09 36.19 22.31
C THR A 76 23.81 37.35 23.30
N PRO A 77 23.41 37.08 24.55
CA PRO A 77 22.05 37.09 25.09
C PRO A 77 21.84 38.30 26.04
N THR A 78 20.74 38.29 26.81
CA THR A 78 20.55 38.90 28.15
C THR A 78 19.43 39.92 28.25
N ALA A 79 18.72 39.82 29.38
CA ALA A 79 17.89 40.82 30.05
C ALA A 79 16.41 40.91 29.58
N ARG A 80 15.38 41.02 30.43
CA ARG A 80 15.24 41.12 31.90
C ARG A 80 13.76 41.50 32.16
N ARG A 81 13.12 40.87 33.15
CA ARG A 81 11.88 41.32 33.86
C ARG A 81 10.61 41.41 32.97
N ARG A 82 9.41 41.14 33.46
CA ARG A 82 8.81 41.29 34.80
C ARG A 82 7.88 40.12 35.10
#